data_AF-A0A8T7LEJ9-F1
#
_entry.id   AF-A0A8T7LEJ9-F1
#
_cell.length_a   1.000
_cell.length_b   1.000
_cell.length_c   1.000
_cell.angle_alpha   90.00
_cell.angle_beta   90.00
_cell.angle_gamma   90.00
#
_symmetry.space_group_name_H-M   'P 1'
#
loop_
_entity.id
_entity.type
_entity.pdbx_description
1 polymer ?
#
loop_
_entity_poly.entity_id
_entity_poly.type
_entity_poly.pdbx_seq_one_letter_code
_entity_poly.pdbx_strand_id
1 'polypeptide(L)'
;MSSEEMYERGVADAERGESHPFYYQHYYHYRRGYDHARRRLRRAPLAVVAEYRWVLVAIVVAALVVVAFVAYMRPEDTPAPVIMAMQATPTASPEAARPTRTPLFPTATVTPDVSPSPVILVLRTGGVAEVSNTEGRSLRGRAAPGLKAPVRVVFVEGERVRILEGPVAADDYVWWRIEGRDGVAWAAQQSREGVVWLVPVE
;
A
#
# COMPACT_ATOMS: atom_id res chain seq x y z
N MET A 1 -20.90 -28.79 37.79
CA MET A 1 -20.92 -28.32 36.40
C MET A 1 -20.38 -29.43 35.52
N SER A 2 -21.19 -29.89 34.57
CA SER A 2 -20.80 -30.95 33.65
C SER A 2 -19.86 -30.42 32.57
N SER A 3 -19.11 -31.30 31.92
CA SER A 3 -18.26 -30.94 30.76
C SER A 3 -19.09 -30.36 29.60
N GLU A 4 -20.33 -30.81 29.46
CA GLU A 4 -21.27 -30.35 28.42
C GLU A 4 -21.78 -28.94 28.70
N GLU A 5 -22.19 -28.66 29.94
CA GLU A 5 -22.60 -27.31 30.37
C GLU A 5 -21.49 -26.28 30.15
N MET A 6 -20.24 -26.64 30.46
CA MET A 6 -19.10 -25.74 30.25
C MET A 6 -18.83 -25.50 28.77
N TYR A 7 -19.03 -26.50 27.92
CA TYR A 7 -18.92 -26.36 26.47
C TYR A 7 -20.01 -25.43 25.91
N GLU A 8 -21.27 -25.64 26.28
CA GLU A 8 -22.39 -24.80 25.84
C GLU A 8 -22.23 -23.36 26.31
N ARG A 9 -21.81 -23.16 27.57
CA ARG A 9 -21.50 -21.82 28.09
C ARG A 9 -20.40 -21.14 27.28
N GLY A 10 -19.34 -21.87 26.93
CA GLY A 10 -18.27 -21.34 26.06
C GLY A 10 -18.77 -20.92 24.68
N VAL A 11 -19.69 -21.69 24.09
CA VAL A 11 -20.34 -21.35 22.81
C VAL A 11 -21.19 -20.08 22.94
N ALA A 12 -22.06 -20.02 23.94
CA ALA A 12 -22.96 -18.88 24.16
C ALA A 12 -22.19 -17.57 24.45
N ASP A 13 -21.10 -17.65 25.23
CA ASP A 13 -20.20 -16.52 25.50
C ASP A 13 -19.52 -16.02 24.22
N ALA A 14 -19.05 -16.94 23.37
CA ALA A 14 -18.41 -16.59 22.10
C ALA A 14 -19.37 -15.89 21.11
N GLU A 15 -20.65 -16.26 21.11
CA GLU A 15 -21.70 -15.61 20.30
C GLU A 15 -22.02 -14.21 20.82
N ARG A 16 -22.02 -14.02 22.14
CA ARG A 16 -22.18 -12.70 22.78
C ARG A 16 -20.93 -11.83 22.71
N GLY A 17 -19.77 -12.40 22.33
CA GLY A 17 -18.49 -11.70 22.26
C GLY A 17 -17.84 -11.44 23.62
N GLU A 18 -18.37 -12.01 24.69
CA GLU A 18 -17.83 -11.94 26.05
C GLU A 18 -16.87 -13.11 26.26
N SER A 19 -15.68 -12.88 26.83
CA SER A 19 -14.78 -13.97 27.22
C SER A 19 -14.50 -13.90 28.71
N HIS A 20 -14.71 -15.01 29.43
CA HIS A 20 -14.38 -15.10 30.84
C HIS A 20 -12.96 -15.68 31.04
N PRO A 21 -11.95 -14.89 31.45
CA PRO A 21 -10.55 -15.33 31.50
C PRO A 21 -10.34 -16.55 32.40
N PHE A 22 -11.01 -16.58 33.56
CA PHE A 22 -10.93 -17.69 34.50
C PHE A 22 -11.41 -19.00 33.88
N TYR A 23 -12.60 -19.00 33.24
CA TYR A 23 -13.16 -20.19 32.60
C TYR A 23 -12.34 -20.62 31.38
N TYR A 24 -11.80 -19.67 30.62
CA TYR A 24 -10.97 -19.94 29.45
C TYR A 24 -9.64 -20.65 29.81
N GLN A 25 -9.04 -20.29 30.95
CA GLN A 25 -7.77 -20.88 31.39
C GLN A 25 -7.96 -22.24 32.08
N HIS A 26 -8.99 -22.40 32.91
CA HIS A 26 -9.12 -23.56 33.80
C HIS A 26 -10.05 -24.66 33.27
N TYR A 27 -10.94 -24.35 32.32
CA TYR A 27 -11.93 -25.31 31.84
C TYR A 27 -11.75 -25.59 30.35
N TYR A 28 -11.10 -26.73 30.06
CA TYR A 28 -10.83 -27.17 28.69
C TYR A 28 -12.09 -27.19 27.79
N HIS A 29 -13.21 -27.68 28.33
CA HIS A 29 -14.47 -27.76 27.56
C HIS A 29 -15.04 -26.38 27.22
N TYR A 30 -14.91 -25.40 28.12
CA TYR A 30 -15.29 -24.02 27.85
C TYR A 30 -14.45 -23.43 26.72
N ARG A 31 -13.12 -23.54 26.82
CA ARG A 31 -12.20 -23.07 25.77
C ARG A 31 -12.50 -23.71 24.42
N ARG A 32 -12.74 -25.03 24.40
CA ARG A 32 -13.08 -25.77 23.19
C ARG A 32 -14.37 -25.27 22.54
N GLY A 33 -15.42 -25.04 23.33
CA GLY A 33 -16.70 -24.49 22.86
C GLY A 33 -16.55 -23.08 22.31
N TYR A 34 -15.86 -22.21 23.07
CA TYR A 34 -15.57 -20.83 22.69
C TYR A 34 -14.80 -20.74 21.37
N ASP A 35 -13.69 -21.49 21.25
CA ASP A 35 -12.85 -21.49 20.06
C ASP A 35 -13.58 -22.09 18.84
N HIS A 36 -14.48 -23.05 19.05
CA HIS A 36 -15.27 -23.64 17.96
C HIS A 36 -16.31 -22.65 17.42
N ALA A 37 -17.07 -21.98 18.30
CA ALA A 37 -18.02 -20.94 17.92
C ALA A 37 -17.33 -19.75 17.25
N ARG A 38 -16.21 -19.26 17.81
CA ARG A 38 -15.45 -18.14 17.24
C ARG A 38 -14.90 -18.45 15.84
N ARG A 39 -14.46 -19.69 15.59
CA ARG A 39 -14.01 -20.12 14.26
C ARG A 39 -15.15 -20.15 13.24
N ARG A 40 -16.35 -20.57 13.64
CA ARG A 40 -17.54 -20.53 12.76
C ARG A 40 -17.93 -19.10 12.40
N LEU A 41 -17.96 -18.19 13.39
CA LEU A 41 -18.24 -16.78 13.17
C LEU A 41 -17.19 -16.09 12.30
N ARG A 42 -15.89 -16.40 12.49
CA ARG A 42 -14.81 -15.91 11.61
C ARG A 42 -14.86 -16.50 10.20
N ARG A 43 -15.46 -17.68 10.04
CA ARG A 43 -15.71 -18.30 8.74
C ARG A 43 -17.01 -17.80 8.09
N ALA A 44 -17.73 -16.87 8.72
CA ALA A 44 -18.77 -16.10 8.02
C ALA A 44 -18.13 -15.42 6.80
N PRO A 45 -18.76 -15.55 5.63
CA PRO A 45 -18.02 -16.03 4.48
C PRO A 45 -17.25 -14.91 3.80
N LEU A 46 -15.93 -15.11 3.67
CA LEU A 46 -15.11 -14.47 2.65
C LEU A 46 -15.65 -14.72 1.22
N ALA A 47 -16.66 -15.58 1.05
CA ALA A 47 -17.35 -15.83 -0.22
C ALA A 47 -18.16 -14.62 -0.72
N VAL A 48 -18.57 -13.67 0.13
CA VAL A 48 -19.29 -12.46 -0.33
C VAL A 48 -18.40 -11.56 -1.19
N VAL A 49 -17.08 -11.62 -1.01
CA VAL A 49 -16.14 -10.77 -1.77
C VAL A 49 -15.82 -11.36 -3.15
N ALA A 50 -15.95 -12.68 -3.33
CA ALA A 50 -15.72 -13.36 -4.61
C ALA A 50 -16.91 -13.16 -5.58
N GLU A 51 -18.14 -13.13 -5.07
CA GLU A 51 -19.35 -12.94 -5.89
C GLU A 51 -19.54 -11.49 -6.36
N TYR A 52 -19.04 -10.52 -5.60
CA TYR A 52 -19.20 -9.09 -5.93
C TYR A 52 -18.48 -8.70 -7.24
N ARG A 53 -17.41 -9.42 -7.61
CA ARG A 53 -16.68 -9.17 -8.87
C ARG A 53 -17.53 -9.50 -10.10
N TRP A 54 -18.26 -10.62 -10.07
CA TRP A 54 -19.11 -11.02 -11.20
C TRP A 54 -20.35 -10.12 -11.31
N VAL A 55 -20.90 -9.66 -10.19
CA VAL A 55 -21.99 -8.68 -10.16
C VAL A 55 -21.54 -7.35 -10.78
N LEU A 56 -20.36 -6.83 -10.42
CA LEU A 56 -19.82 -5.61 -11.03
C LEU A 56 -19.56 -5.78 -12.53
N VAL A 57 -19.01 -6.93 -12.96
CA VAL A 57 -18.82 -7.23 -14.39
C VAL A 57 -20.16 -7.26 -15.12
N ALA A 58 -21.18 -7.91 -14.57
CA ALA A 58 -22.51 -7.96 -15.17
C ALA A 58 -23.15 -6.57 -15.31
N ILE A 59 -22.99 -5.70 -14.29
CA ILE A 59 -23.47 -4.30 -14.34
C ILE A 59 -22.75 -3.51 -15.44
N VAL A 60 -21.43 -3.64 -15.54
CA VAL A 60 -20.65 -2.94 -16.58
C VAL A 60 -21.04 -3.43 -17.99
N VAL A 61 -21.22 -4.74 -18.16
CA VAL A 61 -21.67 -5.31 -19.44
C VAL A 61 -23.07 -4.82 -19.80
N ALA A 62 -24.01 -4.82 -18.84
CA ALA A 62 -25.36 -4.29 -19.07
C ALA A 62 -25.33 -2.81 -19.45
N ALA A 63 -24.51 -2.00 -18.77
CA ALA A 63 -24.34 -0.58 -19.11
C ALA A 63 -23.78 -0.38 -20.51
N LEU A 64 -22.78 -1.18 -20.93
CA LEU A 64 -22.22 -1.12 -22.29
C LEU A 64 -23.26 -1.51 -23.34
N VAL A 65 -24.08 -2.53 -23.08
CA VAL A 65 -25.18 -2.93 -23.99
C VAL A 65 -26.20 -1.79 -24.12
N VAL A 66 -26.56 -1.13 -23.03
CA VAL A 66 -27.47 0.03 -23.08
C VAL A 66 -26.85 1.19 -23.87
N VAL A 67 -25.57 1.50 -23.66
CA VAL A 67 -24.87 2.55 -24.42
C VAL A 67 -24.82 2.21 -25.91
N ALA A 68 -24.48 0.97 -26.26
CA ALA A 68 -24.45 0.51 -27.64
C ALA A 68 -25.85 0.55 -28.29
N PHE A 69 -26.89 0.15 -27.55
CA PHE A 69 -28.27 0.22 -28.01
C PHE A 69 -28.72 1.68 -28.24
N VAL A 70 -28.38 2.59 -27.32
CA VAL A 70 -28.65 4.02 -27.49
C VAL A 70 -27.90 4.56 -28.70
N ALA A 71 -26.63 4.22 -28.89
CA ALA A 71 -25.83 4.64 -30.05
C ALA A 71 -26.40 4.09 -31.37
N TYR A 72 -26.87 2.85 -31.39
CA TYR A 72 -27.56 2.25 -32.53
C TYR A 72 -28.87 2.97 -32.88
N MET A 73 -29.58 3.47 -31.86
CA MET A 73 -30.80 4.25 -32.02
C MET A 73 -30.56 5.74 -32.34
N ARG A 74 -29.31 6.22 -32.40
CA ARG A 74 -29.02 7.61 -32.78
C ARG A 74 -29.04 7.77 -34.31
N PRO A 75 -29.88 8.67 -34.86
CA PRO A 75 -29.74 9.07 -36.26
C PRO A 75 -28.39 9.77 -36.48
N GLU A 76 -27.73 9.49 -37.61
CA GLU A 76 -26.43 10.03 -37.97
C GLU A 76 -26.50 11.54 -38.25
N ASP A 77 -26.28 12.37 -37.23
CA ASP A 77 -25.95 13.78 -37.43
C ASP A 77 -24.49 13.87 -37.91
N THR A 78 -24.29 13.87 -39.23
CA THR A 78 -22.98 14.10 -39.86
C THR A 78 -22.68 15.61 -39.89
N PRO A 79 -21.70 16.14 -39.14
CA PRO A 79 -21.21 17.49 -39.37
C PRO A 79 -20.34 17.52 -40.64
N ALA A 80 -20.71 18.38 -41.59
CA ALA A 80 -19.97 18.59 -42.83
C ALA A 80 -18.53 19.09 -42.57
N PRO A 81 -17.51 18.57 -43.28
CA PRO A 81 -16.15 19.07 -43.18
C PRO A 81 -16.00 20.39 -43.95
N VAL A 82 -15.68 21.48 -43.24
CA VAL A 82 -15.22 22.73 -43.87
C VAL A 82 -13.73 22.57 -44.19
N ILE A 83 -13.41 22.34 -45.46
CA ILE A 83 -12.06 22.46 -46.01
C ILE A 83 -11.93 23.88 -46.57
N MET A 84 -11.13 24.74 -45.92
CA MET A 84 -10.47 25.84 -46.61
C MET A 84 -8.99 25.86 -46.27
N ALA A 85 -8.21 25.75 -47.34
CA ALA A 85 -6.77 25.76 -47.40
C ALA A 85 -6.19 27.12 -47.00
N MET A 86 -4.99 27.12 -46.40
CA MET A 86 -3.98 28.09 -46.80
C MET A 86 -2.57 27.50 -46.66
N GLN A 87 -1.91 27.42 -47.81
CA GLN A 87 -0.51 27.08 -47.99
C GLN A 87 0.37 28.19 -47.40
N ALA A 88 1.49 27.81 -46.80
CA ALA A 88 2.80 28.40 -47.09
C ALA A 88 3.90 27.59 -46.37
N THR A 89 4.66 26.83 -47.15
CA THR A 89 6.11 26.64 -46.94
C THR A 89 6.78 27.55 -47.98
N PRO A 90 7.87 28.28 -47.66
CA PRO A 90 9.14 27.62 -47.36
C PRO A 90 10.10 28.33 -46.37
N THR A 91 11.05 27.54 -45.87
CA THR A 91 12.48 27.86 -45.67
C THR A 91 12.93 29.10 -44.88
N ALA A 92 13.48 28.85 -43.69
CA ALA A 92 14.68 29.50 -43.16
C ALA A 92 15.50 28.40 -42.45
N SER A 93 16.50 27.82 -43.12
CA SER A 93 17.94 28.12 -43.07
C SER A 93 18.57 28.01 -41.67
N PRO A 94 19.73 27.31 -41.51
CA PRO A 94 20.26 26.89 -40.22
C PRO A 94 21.22 27.95 -39.65
N GLU A 95 21.00 28.41 -38.41
CA GLU A 95 21.97 29.27 -37.71
C GLU A 95 22.63 28.48 -36.58
N ALA A 96 23.92 28.19 -36.78
CA ALA A 96 24.81 27.68 -35.77
C ALA A 96 25.28 28.82 -34.86
N ALA A 97 25.22 28.65 -33.53
CA ALA A 97 26.27 29.12 -32.62
C ALA A 97 26.02 28.63 -31.18
N ARG A 98 27.01 27.89 -30.66
CA ARG A 98 27.22 27.53 -29.26
C ARG A 98 27.51 28.81 -28.44
N PRO A 99 27.26 28.81 -27.12
CA PRO A 99 28.43 28.66 -26.25
C PRO A 99 28.22 27.74 -25.04
N THR A 100 29.26 26.94 -24.78
CA THR A 100 29.50 26.18 -23.55
C THR A 100 29.59 27.13 -22.36
N ARG A 101 28.73 26.95 -21.36
CA ARG A 101 28.94 27.52 -20.02
C ARG A 101 29.42 26.44 -19.06
N THR A 102 30.72 26.50 -18.77
CA THR A 102 31.36 25.82 -17.65
C THR A 102 31.21 26.70 -16.41
N PRO A 103 30.52 26.28 -15.33
CA PRO A 103 30.70 26.94 -14.04
C PRO A 103 31.98 26.41 -13.37
N LEU A 104 32.90 27.34 -13.13
CA LEU A 104 34.07 27.21 -12.25
C LEU A 104 33.59 27.28 -10.79
N PHE A 105 34.12 26.39 -9.96
CA PHE A 105 33.89 26.24 -8.51
C PHE A 105 34.07 27.55 -7.71
N PRO A 106 33.50 27.64 -6.49
CA PRO A 106 34.28 27.22 -5.33
C PRO A 106 33.54 26.33 -4.32
N THR A 107 34.30 25.34 -3.84
CA THR A 107 34.07 24.48 -2.67
C THR A 107 33.75 25.30 -1.41
N ALA A 108 32.59 25.05 -0.79
CA ALA A 108 32.37 25.37 0.61
C ALA A 108 32.87 24.19 1.47
N THR A 109 34.02 24.37 2.10
CA THR A 109 34.51 23.47 3.16
C THR A 109 33.70 23.77 4.42
N VAL A 110 32.67 22.97 4.68
CA VAL A 110 31.98 22.95 5.98
C VAL A 110 32.70 21.91 6.84
N THR A 111 33.44 22.38 7.82
CA THR A 111 34.02 21.58 8.91
C THR A 111 32.88 20.94 9.71
N PRO A 112 32.75 19.60 9.80
CA PRO A 112 31.87 19.01 10.79
C PRO A 112 32.55 19.08 12.16
N ASP A 113 32.03 19.97 13.01
CA ASP A 113 32.28 20.00 14.45
C ASP A 113 31.79 18.67 15.05
N VAL A 114 32.72 17.88 15.62
CA VAL A 114 32.45 16.57 16.20
C VAL A 114 31.89 16.78 17.59
N SER A 115 30.60 17.08 17.66
CA SER A 115 29.82 16.92 18.89
C SER A 115 29.22 15.51 18.88
N PRO A 116 29.50 14.64 19.88
CA PRO A 116 28.84 13.34 20.00
C PRO A 116 27.38 13.60 20.39
N SER A 117 26.57 13.94 19.39
CA SER A 117 25.13 13.95 19.49
C SER A 117 24.67 12.53 19.78
N PRO A 118 23.66 12.34 20.64
CA PRO A 118 23.10 11.01 20.89
C PRO A 118 22.75 10.40 19.54
N VAL A 119 23.21 9.16 19.30
CA VAL A 119 22.94 8.43 18.07
C VAL A 119 21.45 8.09 18.08
N ILE A 120 20.62 9.06 17.68
CA ILE A 120 19.28 8.78 17.21
C ILE A 120 19.51 7.99 15.94
N LEU A 121 19.19 6.69 15.98
CA LEU A 121 19.32 5.82 14.83
C LEU A 121 18.29 6.30 13.79
N VAL A 122 18.72 7.19 12.90
CA VAL A 122 17.90 7.72 11.79
C VAL A 122 18.06 6.78 10.61
N LEU A 123 16.97 6.45 9.92
CA LEU A 123 17.05 5.73 8.65
C LEU A 123 17.98 6.48 7.69
N ARG A 124 18.94 5.76 7.12
CA ARG A 124 19.91 6.31 6.17
C ARG A 124 19.95 5.43 4.92
N THR A 125 20.10 6.07 3.77
CA THR A 125 20.36 5.37 2.51
C THR A 125 21.63 4.53 2.63
N GLY A 126 21.59 3.29 2.16
CA GLY A 126 22.65 2.30 2.33
C GLY A 126 22.62 1.55 3.66
N GLY A 127 21.79 1.97 4.61
CA GLY A 127 21.60 1.28 5.89
C GLY A 127 20.67 0.06 5.80
N VAL A 128 20.56 -0.67 6.91
CA VAL A 128 19.60 -1.76 7.08
C VAL A 128 18.50 -1.27 8.02
N ALA A 129 17.25 -1.65 7.72
CA ALA A 129 16.11 -1.47 8.59
C ALA A 129 15.40 -2.81 8.76
N GLU A 130 14.67 -2.97 9.85
CA GLU A 130 13.78 -4.08 10.10
C GLU A 130 12.34 -3.59 10.08
N VAL A 131 11.47 -4.37 9.45
CA VAL A 131 10.03 -4.11 9.44
C VAL A 131 9.45 -4.53 10.79
N SER A 132 8.96 -3.60 11.59
CA SER A 132 8.42 -3.87 12.92
C SER A 132 7.11 -3.11 13.16
N ASN A 133 6.42 -3.41 14.27
CA ASN A 133 5.21 -2.71 14.69
C ASN A 133 4.07 -2.78 13.67
N THR A 134 4.00 -3.88 12.92
CA THR A 134 2.90 -4.09 11.96
C THR A 134 1.77 -4.93 12.56
N GLU A 135 1.87 -5.30 13.85
CA GLU A 135 0.88 -6.07 14.62
C GLU A 135 0.54 -7.42 13.97
N GLY A 136 1.55 -8.09 13.40
CA GLY A 136 1.39 -9.32 12.63
C GLY A 136 0.81 -9.12 11.22
N ARG A 137 0.58 -7.87 10.77
CA ARG A 137 0.26 -7.58 9.36
C ARG A 137 1.55 -7.39 8.57
N SER A 138 1.49 -7.53 7.27
CA SER A 138 2.65 -7.29 6.41
C SER A 138 2.67 -5.84 5.89
N LEU A 139 3.87 -5.26 5.79
CA LEU A 139 4.08 -3.92 5.26
C LEU A 139 4.02 -3.95 3.73
N ARG A 140 3.15 -3.13 3.15
CA ARG A 140 2.94 -3.10 1.69
C ARG A 140 3.98 -2.21 1.01
N GLY A 141 4.90 -2.83 0.27
CA GLY A 141 5.82 -2.18 -0.64
C GLY A 141 5.15 -1.84 -1.98
N ARG A 142 5.26 -0.59 -2.42
CA ARG A 142 4.64 -0.05 -3.64
C ARG A 142 5.66 0.22 -4.74
N ALA A 143 5.18 0.33 -5.98
CA ALA A 143 6.05 0.62 -7.14
C ALA A 143 6.63 2.05 -7.13
N ALA A 144 5.94 3.00 -6.49
CA ALA A 144 6.31 4.40 -6.37
C ALA A 144 5.93 4.93 -4.97
N PRO A 145 6.52 6.03 -4.50
CA PRO A 145 6.09 6.66 -3.26
C PRO A 145 4.67 7.21 -3.42
N GLY A 146 3.78 6.81 -2.52
CA GLY A 146 2.39 7.27 -2.47
C GLY A 146 1.37 6.16 -2.28
N LEU A 147 0.22 6.51 -1.70
CA LEU A 147 -0.90 5.61 -1.43
C LEU A 147 -1.62 5.15 -2.69
N LYS A 148 -1.56 5.93 -3.77
CA LYS A 148 -2.17 5.60 -5.07
C LYS A 148 -1.32 4.65 -5.92
N ALA A 149 -0.04 4.47 -5.59
CA ALA A 149 0.84 3.58 -6.34
C ALA A 149 0.45 2.09 -6.13
N PRO A 150 0.56 1.24 -7.16
CA PRO A 150 0.23 -0.18 -7.01
C PRO A 150 1.18 -0.88 -6.04
N VAL A 151 0.65 -1.82 -5.26
CA VAL A 151 1.44 -2.66 -4.35
C VAL A 151 2.21 -3.69 -5.18
N ARG A 152 3.53 -3.73 -5.00
CA ARG A 152 4.45 -4.59 -5.75
C ARG A 152 4.99 -5.73 -4.91
N VAL A 153 5.33 -5.45 -3.66
CA VAL A 153 5.99 -6.37 -2.73
C VAL A 153 5.32 -6.25 -1.37
N VAL A 154 5.40 -7.29 -0.57
CA VAL A 154 4.88 -7.31 0.79
C VAL A 154 6.00 -7.78 1.69
N PHE A 155 6.39 -6.96 2.66
CA PHE A 155 7.45 -7.28 3.61
C PHE A 155 6.82 -7.81 4.90
N VAL A 156 7.35 -8.91 5.41
CA VAL A 156 6.84 -9.52 6.65
C VAL A 156 7.42 -8.82 7.88
N GLU A 157 6.71 -8.88 9.00
CA GLU A 157 7.26 -8.38 10.27
C GLU A 157 8.52 -9.16 10.66
N GLY A 158 9.53 -8.47 11.18
CA GLY A 158 10.87 -8.98 11.47
C GLY A 158 11.78 -9.12 10.25
N GLU A 159 11.33 -8.75 9.04
CA GLU A 159 12.17 -8.79 7.86
C GLU A 159 13.20 -7.66 7.85
N ARG A 160 14.48 -8.03 7.70
CA ARG A 160 15.57 -7.07 7.48
C ARG A 160 15.62 -6.69 6.01
N VAL A 161 15.50 -5.40 5.76
CA VAL A 161 15.47 -4.78 4.45
C VAL A 161 16.59 -3.76 4.33
N ARG A 162 17.20 -3.65 3.14
CA ARG A 162 18.23 -2.65 2.86
C ARG A 162 17.59 -1.39 2.31
N ILE A 163 17.95 -0.23 2.83
CA ILE A 163 17.48 1.06 2.35
C ILE A 163 18.32 1.46 1.13
N LEU A 164 17.68 1.58 -0.03
CA LEU A 164 18.33 1.98 -1.27
C LEU A 164 18.23 3.50 -1.50
N GLU A 165 17.06 4.09 -1.21
CA GLU A 165 16.73 5.47 -1.57
C GLU A 165 15.70 6.06 -0.60
N GLY A 166 15.65 7.39 -0.47
CA GLY A 166 14.76 8.11 0.44
C GLY A 166 15.52 9.13 1.30
N PRO A 167 14.85 9.94 2.13
CA PRO A 167 13.40 10.01 2.34
C PRO A 167 12.67 10.76 1.21
N VAL A 168 11.52 10.25 0.76
CA VAL A 168 10.62 10.95 -0.16
C VAL A 168 9.29 11.21 0.54
N ALA A 169 8.90 12.47 0.68
CA ALA A 169 7.61 12.84 1.25
C ALA A 169 6.50 12.77 0.18
N ALA A 170 5.46 11.98 0.42
CA ALA A 170 4.28 11.89 -0.45
C ALA A 170 3.05 11.42 0.34
N ASP A 171 1.87 11.99 0.04
CA ASP A 171 0.59 11.66 0.69
C ASP A 171 0.59 11.77 2.24
N ASP A 172 1.41 12.68 2.78
CA ASP A 172 1.68 12.87 4.22
C ASP A 172 2.45 11.73 4.90
N TYR A 173 3.14 10.90 4.10
CA TYR A 173 4.02 9.84 4.58
C TYR A 173 5.46 10.08 4.11
N VAL A 174 6.41 9.59 4.89
CA VAL A 174 7.81 9.49 4.49
C VAL A 174 8.05 8.10 3.89
N TRP A 175 8.44 8.07 2.63
CA TRP A 175 8.66 6.85 1.86
C TRP A 175 10.15 6.58 1.70
N TRP A 176 10.51 5.31 1.84
CA TRP A 176 11.84 4.78 1.61
C TRP A 176 11.77 3.66 0.60
N ARG A 177 12.71 3.66 -0.34
CA ARG A 177 12.89 2.57 -1.27
C ARG A 177 13.75 1.53 -0.59
N ILE A 178 13.18 0.35 -0.40
CA ILE A 178 13.82 -0.74 0.33
C ILE A 178 13.90 -1.99 -0.55
N GLU A 179 14.97 -2.75 -0.33
CA GLU A 179 15.22 -4.06 -0.91
C GLU A 179 15.05 -5.11 0.17
N GLY A 180 14.06 -5.98 0.00
CA GLY A 180 13.85 -7.15 0.84
C GLY A 180 14.05 -8.44 0.06
N ARG A 181 13.65 -9.57 0.65
CA ARG A 181 13.79 -10.90 0.05
C ARG A 181 13.01 -11.03 -1.26
N ASP A 182 11.82 -10.46 -1.28
CA ASP A 182 10.86 -10.60 -2.40
C ASP A 182 11.04 -9.50 -3.47
N GLY A 183 12.03 -8.61 -3.28
CA GLY A 183 12.44 -7.61 -4.26
C GLY A 183 12.45 -6.17 -3.72
N VAL A 184 12.49 -5.22 -4.66
CA VAL A 184 12.62 -3.79 -4.37
C VAL A 184 11.28 -3.07 -4.49
N ALA A 185 10.91 -2.32 -3.44
CA ALA A 185 9.68 -1.52 -3.41
C ALA A 185 9.79 -0.31 -2.46
N TRP A 186 8.86 0.63 -2.59
CA TRP A 186 8.70 1.79 -1.71
C TRP A 186 7.80 1.47 -0.53
N ALA A 187 8.30 1.67 0.69
CA ALA A 187 7.55 1.46 1.91
C ALA A 187 7.49 2.74 2.75
N ALA A 188 6.38 2.94 3.46
CA ALA A 188 6.25 4.06 4.38
C ALA A 188 7.03 3.79 5.66
N GLN A 189 7.73 4.81 6.17
CA GLN A 189 8.50 4.75 7.42
C GLN A 189 7.61 4.57 8.64
N GLN A 190 6.47 5.27 8.67
CA GLN A 190 5.58 5.31 9.81
C GLN A 190 4.12 5.48 9.37
N SER A 191 3.19 5.11 10.23
CA SER A 191 1.77 5.36 10.07
C SER A 191 1.41 6.83 10.35
N ARG A 192 0.17 7.24 10.03
CA ARG A 192 -0.32 8.60 10.35
C ARG A 192 -0.47 8.82 11.85
N GLU A 193 -0.66 7.75 12.59
CA GLU A 193 -0.77 7.69 14.04
C GLU A 193 0.61 7.70 14.73
N GLY A 194 1.71 7.74 13.95
CA GLY A 194 3.08 7.79 14.46
C GLY A 194 3.72 6.42 14.73
N VAL A 195 3.08 5.33 14.33
CA VAL A 195 3.65 3.98 14.49
C VAL A 195 4.77 3.78 13.48
N VAL A 196 6.01 3.67 13.93
CA VAL A 196 7.17 3.47 13.06
C VAL A 196 7.21 2.01 12.57
N TRP A 197 7.11 1.81 11.26
CA TRP A 197 7.15 0.49 10.63
C TRP A 197 8.55 0.07 10.17
N LEU A 198 9.42 1.03 9.87
CA LEU A 198 10.81 0.76 9.53
C LEU A 198 11.68 1.21 10.70
N VAL A 199 12.26 0.26 11.42
CA VAL A 199 13.18 0.53 12.52
C VAL A 199 14.60 0.27 12.01
N PRO A 200 15.50 1.26 12.06
CA PRO A 200 16.88 1.05 11.62
C PRO A 200 17.57 0.01 12.51
N VAL A 201 18.44 -0.79 11.91
CA VAL A 201 19.24 -1.81 12.60
C VAL A 201 20.71 -1.54 12.33
N GLU A 202 21.54 -1.63 13.37
CA GLU A 202 23.00 -1.52 13.28
C GLU A 202 23.65 -2.75 12.62
#